data_AF-A0A7S2G9V4-F1
#
_entry.id   AF-A0A7S2G9V4-F1
#
_cell.length_a   1.000
_cell.length_b   1.000
_cell.length_c   1.000
_cell.angle_alpha   90.00
_cell.angle_beta   90.00
_cell.angle_gamma   90.00
#
_symmetry.space_group_name_H-M   'P 1'
#
loop_
_entity.id
_entity.type
_entity.pdbx_description
1 polymer ?
#
loop_
_entity_poly.entity_id
_entity_poly.type
_entity_poly.pdbx_seq_one_letter_code
_entity_poly.pdbx_strand_id
1 'polypeptide(L)'
;GRVLPLLVYEQGECFMPYCRAEVELSDHVEQQMLQYALRGPRRFGVVDRDAAYSYDEDCQAMGVCMEIVNVERLARPDQQQAIRVQLMGKFRFWLADGPPQAHED
;
A
#
# COMPACT_ATOMS: atom_id res chain seq x y z
N GLY A 1 3.07 15.88 11.16
CA GLY A 1 2.69 14.45 11.25
C GLY A 1 3.67 13.62 10.45
N ARG A 2 3.79 12.31 10.70
CA ARG A 2 4.54 11.43 9.78
C ARG A 2 3.57 11.01 8.67
N VAL A 3 3.90 11.32 7.42
CA VAL A 3 3.13 10.90 6.25
C VAL A 3 3.45 9.43 5.98
N LEU A 4 2.42 8.63 5.72
CA LEU A 4 2.54 7.21 5.41
C LEU A 4 2.36 7.05 3.89
N PRO A 5 3.30 6.41 3.16
CA PRO A 5 3.07 6.07 1.76
C PRO A 5 1.87 5.12 1.64
N LEU A 6 1.11 5.22 0.56
CA LEU A 6 -0.12 4.46 0.36
C LEU A 6 0.00 3.56 -0.87
N LEU A 7 -0.39 2.29 -0.70
CA LEU A 7 -0.68 1.36 -1.77
C LEU A 7 -2.19 1.31 -1.94
N VAL A 8 -2.66 1.56 -3.16
CA VAL A 8 -4.07 1.45 -3.52
C VAL A 8 -4.27 0.11 -4.21
N TYR A 9 -5.13 -0.74 -3.65
CA TYR A 9 -5.34 -2.09 -4.17
C TYR A 9 -6.71 -2.22 -4.84
N GLU A 10 -6.82 -3.13 -5.81
CA GLU A 10 -8.08 -3.40 -6.52
C GLU A 10 -9.04 -4.27 -5.70
N GLN A 11 -10.34 -4.18 -5.99
CA GLN A 11 -11.38 -4.92 -5.28
C GLN A 11 -11.06 -6.43 -5.18
N GLY A 12 -11.19 -6.97 -3.97
CA GLY A 12 -11.14 -8.42 -3.70
C GLY A 12 -10.02 -8.85 -2.75
N GLU A 13 -9.03 -8.01 -2.49
CA GLU A 13 -8.01 -8.28 -1.46
C GLU A 13 -8.48 -7.77 -0.09
N CYS A 14 -8.35 -8.60 0.96
CA CYS A 14 -8.76 -8.22 2.32
C CYS A 14 -7.54 -8.05 3.21
N PHE A 15 -7.18 -6.79 3.50
CA PHE A 15 -6.13 -6.46 4.47
C PHE A 15 -6.75 -6.20 5.85
N MET A 16 -6.21 -6.86 6.87
CA MET A 16 -6.75 -6.80 8.22
C MET A 16 -5.63 -6.62 9.26
N PRO A 17 -5.88 -5.86 10.34
CA PRO A 17 -4.94 -5.78 11.46
C PRO A 17 -4.61 -7.18 12.00
N TYR A 18 -3.35 -7.38 12.35
CA TYR A 18 -2.81 -8.64 12.90
C TYR A 18 -2.87 -9.84 11.96
N CYS A 19 -3.26 -9.65 10.70
CA CYS A 19 -3.19 -10.65 9.66
C CYS A 19 -1.93 -10.49 8.81
N ARG A 20 -1.40 -11.62 8.33
CA ARG A 20 -0.35 -11.63 7.30
C ARG A 20 -0.99 -11.44 5.93
N ALA A 21 -0.29 -10.73 5.07
CA ALA A 21 -0.63 -10.60 3.67
C ALA A 21 0.64 -10.68 2.82
N GLU A 22 0.48 -10.99 1.55
CA GLU A 22 1.54 -10.95 0.57
C GLU A 22 1.04 -10.16 -0.63
N VAL A 23 1.86 -9.24 -1.13
CA VAL A 23 1.56 -8.46 -2.33
C VAL A 23 2.72 -8.58 -3.29
N GLU A 24 2.41 -8.58 -4.59
CA GLU A 24 3.40 -8.51 -5.65
C GLU A 24 3.36 -7.11 -6.25
N LEU A 25 4.49 -6.41 -6.21
CA LEU A 25 4.64 -5.08 -6.75
C LEU A 25 5.36 -5.18 -8.09
N SER A 26 4.67 -4.79 -9.15
CA SER A 26 5.20 -4.83 -10.52
C SER A 26 5.40 -3.44 -11.11
N ASP A 27 4.66 -2.44 -10.65
CA ASP A 27 4.73 -1.09 -11.19
C ASP A 27 5.89 -0.28 -10.58
N HIS A 28 6.44 0.66 -11.35
CA HIS A 28 7.58 1.47 -10.90
C HIS A 28 7.24 2.34 -9.67
N VAL A 29 6.03 2.90 -9.61
CA VAL A 29 5.55 3.74 -8.51
C VAL A 29 5.46 2.93 -7.22
N GLU A 30 4.91 1.72 -7.28
CA GLU A 30 4.83 0.81 -6.13
C GLU A 30 6.23 0.43 -5.62
N GLN A 31 7.17 0.19 -6.53
CA GLN A 31 8.55 -0.11 -6.17
C GLN A 31 9.23 1.09 -5.52
N GLN A 32 9.02 2.31 -6.02
CA GLN A 32 9.53 3.54 -5.39
C GLN A 32 8.93 3.75 -4.00
N MET A 33 7.62 3.55 -3.85
CA MET A 33 6.91 3.57 -2.57
C MET A 33 7.54 2.58 -1.58
N LEU A 34 7.81 1.35 -2.02
CA LEU A 34 8.51 0.35 -1.21
C LEU A 34 9.91 0.83 -0.79
N GLN A 35 10.69 1.39 -1.72
CA GLN A 35 12.02 1.93 -1.40
C GLN A 35 11.94 3.03 -0.33
N TYR A 36 10.95 3.92 -0.41
CA TYR A 36 10.71 4.95 0.58
C TYR A 36 10.36 4.34 1.95
N ALA A 37 9.44 3.39 1.99
CA ALA A 37 9.04 2.71 3.21
C ALA A 37 10.21 1.97 3.89
N LEU A 38 11.08 1.32 3.09
CA LEU A 38 12.25 0.60 3.57
C LEU A 38 13.35 1.50 4.16
N ARG A 39 13.45 2.75 3.70
CA ARG A 39 14.36 3.76 4.29
C ARG A 39 13.84 4.33 5.61
N GLY A 40 12.53 4.20 5.85
CA GLY A 40 11.84 4.73 7.02
C GLY A 40 11.41 3.63 8.01
N PRO A 41 10.19 3.72 8.57
CA PRO A 41 9.70 2.80 9.60
C PRO A 41 9.30 1.41 9.08
N ARG A 42 9.60 1.09 7.82
CA ARG A 42 9.20 -0.15 7.14
C ARG A 42 7.69 -0.37 7.13
N ARG A 43 6.93 0.70 6.90
CA ARG A 43 5.46 0.69 6.90
C ARG A 43 4.89 1.49 5.75
N PHE A 44 3.75 1.04 5.25
CA PHE A 44 2.90 1.78 4.31
C PHE A 44 1.43 1.49 4.64
N GLY A 45 0.54 2.35 4.16
CA GLY A 45 -0.90 2.16 4.28
C GLY A 45 -1.43 1.43 3.06
N VAL A 46 -2.45 0.62 3.26
CA VAL A 46 -3.15 -0.07 2.19
C VAL A 46 -4.61 0.36 2.24
N VAL A 47 -5.13 0.86 1.13
CA VAL A 47 -6.50 1.41 1.02
C VAL A 47 -7.16 0.85 -0.22
N ASP A 48 -8.43 0.46 -0.08
CA ASP A 48 -9.24 0.00 -1.19
C ASP A 48 -9.41 1.13 -2.22
N ARG A 49 -9.28 0.82 -3.51
CA ARG A 49 -9.38 1.80 -4.60
C ARG A 49 -10.69 2.57 -4.59
N ASP A 50 -11.81 1.88 -4.42
CA ASP A 50 -13.13 2.53 -4.47
C ASP A 50 -13.36 3.39 -3.23
N ALA A 51 -12.84 2.96 -2.09
CA ALA A 51 -12.84 3.79 -0.89
C ALA A 51 -11.94 5.03 -1.07
N ALA A 52 -10.74 4.87 -1.64
CA ALA A 52 -9.75 5.94 -1.78
C ALA A 52 -10.20 7.06 -2.73
N TYR A 53 -11.00 6.73 -3.75
CA TYR A 53 -11.50 7.68 -4.76
C TYR A 53 -13.01 7.92 -4.66
N SER A 54 -13.64 7.57 -3.54
CA SER A 54 -15.05 7.88 -3.30
C SER A 54 -15.25 9.40 -3.32
N TYR A 55 -16.25 9.85 -4.09
CA TYR A 55 -16.69 11.26 -4.13
C TYR A 55 -17.68 11.60 -3.01
N ASP A 56 -18.02 10.62 -2.17
CA ASP A 56 -18.87 10.84 -1.00
C ASP A 56 -18.04 11.42 0.15
N GLU A 57 -18.15 12.73 0.36
CA GLU A 57 -17.44 13.49 1.40
C GLU A 57 -17.78 13.01 2.82
N ASP A 58 -18.92 12.32 2.99
CA ASP A 58 -19.33 11.75 4.28
C ASP A 58 -18.67 10.37 4.54
N CYS A 59 -18.06 9.75 3.52
CA CYS A 59 -17.38 8.46 3.61
C CYS A 59 -15.86 8.63 3.64
N GLN A 60 -15.30 8.80 4.84
CA GLN A 60 -13.84 8.74 4.99
C GLN A 60 -13.32 7.35 4.63
N ALA A 61 -12.36 7.29 3.69
CA ALA A 61 -11.73 6.04 3.32
C ALA A 61 -10.95 5.46 4.52
N MET A 62 -11.23 4.20 4.84
CA MET A 62 -10.51 3.46 5.88
C MET A 62 -9.42 2.59 5.25
N GLY A 63 -8.19 2.72 5.74
CA GLY A 63 -7.06 1.88 5.37
C GLY A 63 -6.53 1.03 6.52
N VAL A 64 -5.56 0.18 6.20
CA VAL A 64 -4.78 -0.59 7.18
C VAL A 64 -3.30 -0.27 7.04
N CYS A 65 -2.65 0.08 8.15
CA CYS A 65 -1.20 0.22 8.19
C CYS A 65 -0.56 -1.18 8.19
N MET A 66 0.30 -1.43 7.21
CA MET A 66 1.03 -2.67 7.02
C MET A 66 2.51 -2.47 7.33
N GLU A 67 3.12 -3.43 8.02
CA GLU A 67 4.55 -3.49 8.28
C GLU A 67 5.23 -4.51 7.39
N ILE A 68 6.38 -4.14 6.82
CA ILE A 68 7.16 -4.98 5.91
C ILE A 68 7.97 -6.00 6.71
N VAL A 69 7.56 -7.27 6.61
CA VAL A 69 8.21 -8.41 7.24
C VAL A 69 9.37 -8.91 6.38
N ASN A 70 9.13 -9.12 5.08
CA ASN A 70 10.12 -9.63 4.14
C ASN A 70 9.94 -9.03 2.74
N VAL A 71 11.03 -9.01 1.95
CA VAL A 71 11.04 -8.55 0.56
C VAL A 71 11.84 -9.55 -0.27
N GLU A 72 11.23 -10.08 -1.32
CA GLU A 72 11.83 -11.03 -2.25
C GLU A 72 11.79 -10.46 -3.67
N ARG A 73 12.93 -10.45 -4.36
CA ARG A 73 13.00 -10.07 -5.78
C ARG A 73 12.71 -11.30 -6.63
N LEU A 74 11.68 -11.22 -7.46
CA LEU A 74 11.31 -12.29 -8.37
C LEU A 74 11.99 -12.08 -9.71
N ALA A 75 12.93 -12.98 -10.06
CA ALA A 75 13.50 -13.00 -11.40
C ALA A 75 12.52 -13.68 -12.34
N ARG A 76 11.79 -12.90 -13.16
CA ARG A 76 10.95 -13.41 -14.23
C ARG A 76 11.64 -13.18 -15.58
N PRO A 77 11.77 -14.22 -16.42
CA PRO A 77 12.51 -14.12 -17.68
C PRO A 77 11.89 -13.13 -18.69
N ASP A 78 10.59 -12.80 -18.56
CA ASP A 78 9.83 -12.08 -19.58
C ASP A 78 9.12 -10.80 -19.07
N GLN A 79 9.37 -10.36 -17.83
CA GLN A 79 8.69 -9.21 -17.22
C GLN A 79 9.66 -8.26 -16.51
N GLN A 80 9.25 -6.99 -16.34
CA GLN A 80 9.87 -6.07 -15.37
C GLN A 80 10.03 -6.79 -14.01
N GLN A 81 11.14 -6.53 -13.31
CA GLN A 81 11.44 -7.17 -12.03
C GLN A 81 10.27 -6.98 -11.05
N ALA A 82 9.53 -8.06 -10.78
CA ALA A 82 8.47 -8.04 -9.78
C ALA A 82 9.09 -8.22 -8.38
N ILE A 83 8.51 -7.56 -7.38
CA ILE A 83 8.95 -7.65 -5.99
C ILE A 83 7.80 -8.19 -5.15
N ARG A 84 8.00 -9.35 -4.53
CA ARG A 84 7.08 -9.91 -3.55
C ARG A 84 7.37 -9.35 -2.17
N VAL A 85 6.34 -8.84 -1.50
CA VAL A 85 6.46 -8.24 -0.17
C VAL A 85 5.54 -8.96 0.80
N GLN A 86 6.12 -9.46 1.89
CA GLN A 86 5.36 -10.04 2.99
C GLN A 86 5.08 -8.98 4.04
N LEU A 87 3.81 -8.90 4.44
CA LEU A 87 3.27 -7.83 5.26
C LEU A 87 2.60 -8.38 6.52
N MET A 88 2.57 -7.56 7.56
CA MET A 88 1.79 -7.77 8.77
C MET A 88 0.93 -6.55 9.07
N GLY A 89 -0.40 -6.72 9.12
CA GLY A 89 -1.31 -5.65 9.50
C GLY A 89 -1.10 -5.19 10.94
N LYS A 90 -1.19 -3.89 11.18
CA LYS A 90 -0.97 -3.29 12.51
C LYS A 90 -2.21 -2.64 13.07
N PHE A 91 -2.72 -1.60 12.41
CA PHE A 91 -3.87 -0.83 12.87
C PHE A 91 -4.62 -0.23 11.69
N ARG A 92 -5.89 0.11 11.90
CA ARG A 92 -6.71 0.84 10.93
C ARG A 92 -6.48 2.33 11.05
N PHE A 93 -6.60 3.05 9.96
CA PHE A 93 -6.54 4.51 9.93
C PHE A 93 -7.60 5.05 8.98
N TRP A 94 -7.97 6.31 9.19
CA TRP A 94 -8.80 7.10 8.26
C TRP A 94 -7.89 8.02 7.46
N LEU A 95 -8.19 8.24 6.18
CA LEU A 95 -7.55 9.31 5.42
C LEU A 95 -8.02 10.66 5.97
N ALA A 96 -7.06 11.52 6.33
CA ALA A 96 -7.32 12.79 7.01
C ALA A 96 -7.48 13.97 6.04
N ASP A 97 -6.78 13.93 4.91
CA ASP A 97 -6.89 14.89 3.82
C ASP A 97 -7.60 14.19 2.64
N GLY A 98 -8.09 14.97 1.65
CA GLY A 98 -8.80 14.47 0.45
C GLY A 98 -8.07 13.36 -0.33
N PRO A 99 -8.62 12.87 -1.46
CA PRO A 99 -8.11 11.67 -2.14
C PRO A 99 -6.59 11.73 -2.27
N PRO A 100 -5.88 10.60 -2.03
CA PRO A 100 -4.43 10.59 -2.01
C PRO A 100 -3.94 11.24 -3.29
N GLN A 101 -3.06 12.23 -3.16
CA GLN A 101 -2.50 12.91 -4.32
C GLN A 101 -1.85 11.84 -5.20
N ALA A 102 -2.57 11.45 -6.26
CA ALA A 102 -1.98 10.70 -7.35
C ALA A 102 -0.86 11.61 -7.85
N HIS A 103 0.39 11.17 -7.73
CA HIS A 103 1.47 11.84 -8.40
C HIS A 103 1.17 11.71 -9.89
N GLU A 104 0.56 12.74 -10.48
CA GLU A 104 0.61 12.96 -11.91
C GLU A 104 2.08 13.21 -12.28
N ASP A 105 2.56 12.47 -13.28
CA ASP A 105 3.94 12.53 -13.80
C ASP A 105 4.44 13.95 -14.10
#